data_AF-A0AAJ2CDL4-F1
#
_entry.id   AF-A0AAJ2CDL4-F1
#
_cell.length_a   1.000
_cell.length_b   1.000
_cell.length_c   1.000
_cell.angle_alpha   90.00
_cell.angle_beta   90.00
_cell.angle_gamma   90.00
#
_symmetry.space_group_name_H-M   'P 1'
#
loop_
_entity.id
_entity.type
_entity.pdbx_description
1 polymer ?
#
loop_
_entity_poly.entity_id
_entity_poly.type
_entity_poly.pdbx_seq_one_letter_code
_entity_poly.pdbx_strand_id
1 'polypeptide(L)' 'MLNLFRSDWFLSMLAGFAIGATYIVLNQPMLPIPA' A
#
# COMPACT_ATOMS: atom_id res chain seq x y z
N MET A 1 -17.17 11.99 -11.39
CA MET A 1 -16.20 11.44 -10.42
C MET A 1 -14.90 10.92 -11.05
N LEU A 2 -14.81 10.71 -12.37
CA LEU A 2 -13.55 10.36 -13.08
C LEU A 2 -12.41 11.38 -12.88
N ASN A 3 -12.73 12.63 -12.51
CA ASN A 3 -11.74 13.65 -12.17
C ASN A 3 -10.90 13.30 -10.94
N LEU A 4 -11.42 12.48 -10.01
CA LEU A 4 -10.67 12.06 -8.83
C LEU A 4 -9.54 11.08 -9.20
N PHE A 5 -9.78 10.19 -10.17
CA PHE A 5 -8.77 9.25 -10.67
C PHE A 5 -7.75 9.90 -11.62
N ARG A 6 -7.98 11.14 -12.07
CA ARG A 6 -6.99 11.97 -12.79
C ARG A 6 -6.34 13.03 -11.90
N SER A 7 -6.73 13.11 -10.62
CA SER A 7 -6.13 14.04 -9.67
C SER A 7 -4.72 13.54 -9.35
N ASP A 8 -3.71 14.29 -9.79
CA ASP A 8 -2.30 13.99 -9.50
C ASP A 8 -2.03 13.89 -8.00
N TRP A 9 -2.73 14.69 -7.19
CA TRP A 9 -2.64 14.64 -5.73
C TRP A 9 -3.17 13.31 -5.18
N PHE A 10 -4.35 12.87 -5.63
CA PHE A 10 -4.95 11.61 -5.18
C PHE A 10 -4.11 10.41 -5.61
N LEU A 11 -3.66 10.37 -6.87
CA LEU A 11 -2.83 9.30 -7.41
C LEU A 11 -1.49 9.18 -6.68
N SER A 12 -0.87 10.32 -6.34
CA SER A 12 0.38 10.34 -5.55
C SER A 12 0.16 9.81 -4.14
N MET A 13 -0.94 10.20 -3.49
CA MET A 13 -1.29 9.73 -2.15
C MET A 13 -1.59 8.21 -2.15
N LEU A 14 -2.33 7.73 -3.15
CA LEU A 14 -2.64 6.31 -3.34
C LEU A 14 -1.37 5.49 -3.62
N ALA A 15 -0.47 5.98 -4.46
CA ALA A 15 0.79 5.30 -4.76
C ALA A 15 1.66 5.16 -3.50
N GLY A 16 1.78 6.22 -2.68
CA GLY A 16 2.48 6.17 -1.40
C GLY A 16 1.89 5.15 -0.44
N PHE A 17 0.55 5.11 -0.34
CA PHE A 17 -0.14 4.12 0.48
C PHE A 17 0.12 2.69 -0.01
N ALA A 18 0.02 2.43 -1.31
CA ALA A 18 0.25 1.12 -1.90
C ALA A 18 1.68 0.62 -1.63
N ILE A 19 2.70 1.47 -1.82
CA ILE A 19 4.10 1.13 -1.56
C ILE A 19 4.31 0.79 -0.08
N GLY A 20 3.77 1.61 0.84
CA GLY A 20 3.88 1.38 2.28
C GLY A 20 3.19 0.08 2.72
N ALA A 21 2.00 -0.19 2.20
CA ALA A 21 1.28 -1.43 2.46
C ALA A 21 2.07 -2.65 1.97
N THR A 22 2.62 -2.60 0.75
CA THR A 22 3.45 -3.68 0.22
C THR A 22 4.71 -3.89 1.05
N TYR A 23 5.39 -2.82 1.46
CA TYR A 23 6.58 -2.93 2.32
C TYR A 23 6.26 -3.62 3.65
N ILE A 24 5.18 -3.20 4.31
CA ILE A 24 4.74 -3.80 5.58
C ILE A 24 4.40 -5.27 5.40
N VAL A 25 3.67 -5.64 4.33
CA VAL A 25 3.28 -7.03 4.03
C VAL A 25 4.49 -7.92 3.69
N LEU A 26 5.51 -7.37 3.04
CA LEU A 26 6.72 -8.12 2.73
C LEU A 26 7.67 -8.23 3.93
N ASN A 27 7.61 -7.27 4.85
CA ASN A 27 8.45 -7.23 6.05
C ASN A 27 7.72 -7.74 7.31
N GLN A 28 6.64 -8.50 7.14
CA GLN A 28 5.96 -9.14 8.27
C GLN A 28 6.95 -10.15 8.88
N PRO A 29 7.26 -10.07 10.19
CA PRO A 29 7.98 -11.15 10.84
C PRO A 29 7.14 -12.42 10.70
N MET A 30 7.73 -13.47 10.10
CA MET A 30 7.07 -14.76 9.94
C MET A 30 6.60 -15.24 11.31
N LEU A 31 5.28 -15.40 11.47
CA LEU A 31 4.70 -15.96 12.68
C LEU A 31 5.31 -17.35 12.90
N PRO A 32 5.72 -17.71 14.13
CA PRO A 32 6.22 -19.04 14.42
C PRO A 32 5.14 -20.05 14.01
N ILE A 33 5.46 -20.93 13.06
CA ILE A 33 4.56 -22.04 12.71
C ILE A 33 4.49 -22.93 13.94
N PRO A 34 3.30 -23.14 14.56
CA PRO A 34 3.16 -24.07 15.66
C PRO A 34 3.47 -25.47 15.12
N ALA A 35 4.47 -26.13 15.72
CA ALA A 35 4.82 -27.53 15.45
C ALA A 35 3.71 -28.47 15.94
#